data_AF-A0A7X3PL01-F1
#
_entry.id   AF-A0A7X3PL01-F1
#
_cell.length_a   1.000
_cell.length_b   1.000
_cell.length_c   1.000
_cell.angle_alpha   90.00
_cell.angle_beta   90.00
_cell.angle_gamma   90.00
#
_symmetry.space_group_name_H-M   'P 1'
#
loop_
_entity.id
_entity.type
_entity.pdbx_description
1 polymer ?
#
loop_
_entity_poly.entity_id
_entity_poly.type
_entity_poly.pdbx_seq_one_letter_code
_entity_poly.pdbx_strand_id
1 'polypeptide(L)' 'MVETKAGTRRARRPRGTGASHVYEKLRESILSLKLAPGTLLDESELAVRFKLSRSPVREALIRLSAEGLVKT' A
#
# COMPACT_ATOMS: atom_id res chain seq x y z
N MET A 1 -11.40 -38.47 -18.59
CA MET A 1 -12.17 -37.81 -17.52
C MET A 1 -11.34 -37.94 -16.26
N VAL A 2 -10.76 -36.88 -15.69
CA VAL A 2 -11.39 -35.60 -15.39
C VAL A 2 -10.37 -34.46 -15.44
N GLU A 3 -10.83 -33.36 -16.02
CA GLU A 3 -10.12 -32.12 -16.22
C GLU A 3 -9.84 -31.37 -14.91
N THR A 4 -8.74 -30.62 -14.97
CA THR A 4 -8.21 -29.65 -14.02
C THR A 4 -9.28 -28.68 -13.47
N LYS A 5 -9.42 -28.58 -12.14
CA LYS A 5 -10.24 -27.51 -11.53
C LYS A 5 -9.46 -26.21 -11.36
N ALA A 6 -9.72 -25.34 -12.33
CA ALA A 6 -9.73 -23.88 -12.32
C ALA A 6 -9.37 -23.17 -11.00
N GLY A 7 -8.32 -22.34 -11.08
CA GLY A 7 -7.94 -21.39 -10.07
C GLY A 7 -9.07 -20.41 -9.73
N THR A 8 -9.25 -20.19 -8.42
CA THR A 8 -10.14 -19.16 -7.87
C THR A 8 -9.83 -17.79 -8.46
N ARG A 9 -10.74 -17.28 -9.29
CA ARG A 9 -10.78 -15.89 -9.75
C ARG A 9 -10.93 -14.99 -8.52
N ARG A 10 -9.81 -14.57 -7.90
CA ARG A 10 -9.81 -13.53 -6.85
C ARG A 10 -10.57 -12.34 -7.44
N ALA A 11 -11.71 -12.01 -6.83
CA ALA A 11 -12.50 -10.85 -7.17
C ALA A 11 -11.55 -9.67 -7.38
N ARG A 12 -11.51 -9.13 -8.60
CA ARG A 12 -10.67 -7.99 -8.94
C ARG A 12 -11.15 -6.82 -8.08
N ARG A 13 -10.56 -6.64 -6.89
CA ARG A 13 -10.66 -5.37 -6.15
C ARG A 13 -10.37 -4.26 -7.18
N PRO A 14 -11.17 -3.18 -7.23
CA PRO A 14 -10.95 -2.14 -8.20
C PRO A 14 -9.48 -1.72 -8.13
N ARG A 15 -8.79 -1.81 -9.28
CA ARG A 15 -7.36 -1.49 -9.36
C ARG A 15 -7.20 -0.07 -8.80
N GLY A 16 -6.41 0.09 -7.74
CA GLY A 16 -6.18 1.38 -7.08
C GLY A 16 -6.78 1.55 -5.68
N THR A 17 -7.73 0.73 -5.23
CA THR A 17 -8.33 0.89 -3.88
C THR A 17 -7.32 0.67 -2.74
N GLY A 18 -6.46 -0.34 -2.87
CA GLY A 18 -5.42 -0.62 -1.87
C GLY A 18 -4.36 0.48 -1.77
N ALA A 19 -3.83 0.92 -2.90
CA ALA A 19 -2.81 1.98 -2.94
C ALA A 19 -3.36 3.31 -2.43
N SER A 20 -4.56 3.71 -2.85
CA SER A 20 -5.21 4.92 -2.35
C SER A 20 -5.47 4.85 -0.85
N HIS A 21 -5.92 3.71 -0.32
CA HIS A 21 -6.12 3.55 1.12
C HIS A 21 -4.83 3.74 1.94
N VAL A 22 -3.73 3.12 1.50
CA VAL A 22 -2.41 3.25 2.16
C VAL A 22 -1.92 4.70 2.10
N TYR A 23 -2.03 5.32 0.93
CA TYR A 23 -1.66 6.71 0.70
C TYR A 23 -2.38 7.65 1.67
N GLU A 24 -3.72 7.59 1.73
CA GLU A 24 -4.50 8.49 2.59
C GLU A 24 -4.12 8.31 4.08
N LYS A 25 -3.95 7.07 4.53
CA LYS A 25 -3.63 6.78 5.93
C LYS A 25 -2.23 7.26 6.31
N LEU A 26 -1.25 7.07 5.45
CA LEU A 26 0.12 7.55 5.69
C LEU A 26 0.18 9.08 5.60
N ARG A 27 -0.48 9.69 4.60
CA ARG A 27 -0.56 11.15 4.45
C ARG A 27 -1.17 11.80 5.69
N GLU A 28 -2.32 11.30 6.15
CA GLU A 28 -2.96 11.77 7.38
C GLU A 28 -2.01 11.64 8.57
N SER A 29 -1.30 10.52 8.69
CA SER A 29 -0.39 10.27 9.82
C SER A 29 0.85 11.17 9.80
N ILE A 30 1.39 11.49 8.62
CA ILE A 30 2.52 12.41 8.45
C ILE A 30 2.08 13.85 8.76
N LEU A 31 0.97 14.31 8.17
CA LEU A 31 0.48 15.68 8.34
C LEU A 31 -0.01 15.97 9.76
N SER A 32 -0.53 14.95 10.46
CA SER A 32 -0.91 15.05 11.87
C SER A 32 0.25 14.78 12.84
N LEU A 33 1.47 14.57 12.33
CA LEU A 33 2.67 14.25 13.12
C LEU A 33 2.54 12.99 14.01
N LYS A 34 1.61 12.09 13.70
CA LYS A 34 1.56 10.73 14.28
C LYS A 34 2.76 9.90 13.83
N LEU A 35 3.27 10.20 12.63
CA LEU A 35 4.57 9.75 12.15
C LEU A 35 5.50 10.97 12.16
N ALA A 36 6.54 10.90 12.98
CA ALA A 36 7.53 11.97 13.05
C ALA A 36 8.33 12.06 11.73
N PRO A 37 8.75 13.26 11.30
CA PRO A 37 9.69 13.40 10.19
C PRO A 37 10.94 12.55 10.43
N GLY A 38 11.41 11.85 9.38
CA GLY A 38 12.54 10.92 9.48
C GLY A 38 12.19 9.52 9.99
N THR A 39 10.92 9.25 10.34
CA THR A 39 10.47 7.88 10.62
C THR A 39 10.72 6.99 9.40
N LEU A 40 11.41 5.87 9.61
CA LEU A 40 11.64 4.87 8.58
C LEU A 40 10.32 4.16 8.24
N LEU A 41 10.03 4.05 6.94
CA LEU A 41 8.84 3.37 6.43
C LEU A 41 9.27 2.09 5.71
N ASP A 42 9.13 0.95 6.36
CA ASP A 42 9.43 -0.34 5.74
C ASP A 42 8.24 -0.83 4.88
N GLU A 43 8.48 -1.05 3.59
CA GLU A 43 7.46 -1.48 2.65
C GLU A 43 6.85 -2.85 3.02
N SER A 44 7.66 -3.77 3.54
CA SER A 44 7.21 -5.11 3.95
C SER A 44 6.35 -5.04 5.21
N GLU A 45 6.75 -4.24 6.20
CA GLU A 45 5.98 -4.02 7.42
C GLU A 45 4.64 -3.36 7.12
N LEU A 46 4.65 -2.33 6.26
CA LEU A 46 3.42 -1.67 5.81
C LEU A 46 2.51 -2.65 5.05
N ALA A 47 3.05 -3.50 4.17
CA ALA A 47 2.26 -4.52 3.48
C ALA A 47 1.56 -5.47 4.46
N VAL A 48 2.26 -5.91 5.51
CA VAL A 48 1.67 -6.73 6.57
C VAL A 48 0.60 -5.95 7.35
N ARG A 49 0.90 -4.73 7.79
CA ARG A 49 -0.01 -3.86 8.56
C ARG A 49 -1.33 -3.60 7.82
N PHE A 50 -1.24 -3.30 6.53
CA PHE A 50 -2.41 -3.02 5.70
C PHE A 50 -3.06 -4.28 5.11
N LYS A 51 -2.48 -5.47 5.33
CA LYS A 51 -2.93 -6.75 4.76
C LYS A 51 -3.03 -6.69 3.23
N LEU A 52 -2.01 -6.11 2.61
CA LEU A 52 -1.88 -5.93 1.16
C LEU A 52 -0.58 -6.57 0.65
N SER A 53 -0.46 -6.70 -0.67
CA SER A 53 0.84 -7.00 -1.28
C SER A 53 1.75 -5.76 -1.26
N ARG A 54 3.03 -5.96 -1.58
CA ARG A 54 4.02 -4.89 -1.69
C ARG A 54 3.70 -3.85 -2.78
N SER A 55 3.20 -4.29 -3.93
CA SER A 55 2.89 -3.40 -5.08
C SER A 55 2.02 -2.18 -4.72
N PRO A 56 0.83 -2.31 -4.10
CA PRO A 56 0.01 -1.14 -3.73
C PRO A 56 0.65 -0.26 -2.65
N VAL A 57 1.49 -0.83 -1.77
CA VAL A 57 2.23 -0.05 -0.77
C VAL A 57 3.29 0.79 -1.45
N ARG A 58 4.08 0.18 -2.35
CA ARG A 58 5.08 0.88 -3.15
C ARG A 58 4.47 2.01 -3.97
N GLU A 59 3.33 1.77 -4.63
CA GLU A 59 2.60 2.81 -5.36
C GLU A 59 2.18 3.99 -4.45
N ALA A 60 1.71 3.70 -3.24
CA ALA A 60 1.37 4.74 -2.27
C ALA A 60 2.61 5.54 -1.83
N LEU A 61 3.73 4.87 -1.55
CA LEU A 61 4.99 5.51 -1.17
C LEU A 61 5.56 6.39 -2.30
N ILE A 62 5.48 5.95 -3.56
CA ILE A 62 5.87 6.75 -4.73
C ILE A 62 5.02 8.03 -4.81
N ARG A 63 3.71 7.92 -4.61
CA ARG A 63 2.81 9.08 -4.61
C ARG A 63 3.14 10.07 -3.48
N LEU A 64 3.39 9.59 -2.27
CA LEU A 64 3.81 10.43 -1.14
C LEU A 64 5.16 11.09 -1.39
N SER A 65 6.09 10.39 -2.06
CA SER A 65 7.38 10.94 -2.44
C SER A 65 7.24 12.05 -3.50
N ALA A 66 6.34 11.91 -4.47
CA ALA A 66 6.04 12.96 -5.43
C ALA A 66 5.50 14.26 -4.78
N GLU A 67 4.85 14.15 -3.62
CA GLU A 67 4.42 15.29 -2.78
C GLU A 67 5.49 15.80 -1.82
N GLY A 68 6.66 15.16 -1.76
CA GLY A 68 7.75 15.53 -0.84
C GLY A 68 7.51 15.11 0.61
N LEU A 69 6.50 14.27 0.89
CA LEU A 69 6.16 13.81 2.24
C LEU A 69 7.03 12.65 2.72
N VAL A 70 7.60 11.89 1.78
CA VAL A 70 8.47 10.73 2.04
C VAL A 70 9.66 10.79 1.08
N LYS A 71 10.80 10.21 1.49
CA LYS A 71 11.93 9.94 0.60
C LYS A 71 12.08 8.43 0.45
N THR A 72 12.06 7.94 -0.78
CA THR A 72 12.25 6.52 -1.15
C THR A 72 13.63 6.31 -1.74
#